data_AF-A0AAP0NDD1-F1
#
_entry.id   AF-A0AAP0NDD1-F1
#
_cell.length_a   1.000
_cell.length_b   1.000
_cell.length_c   1.000
_cell.angle_alpha   90.00
_cell.angle_beta   90.00
_cell.angle_gamma   90.00
#
_symmetry.space_group_name_H-M   'P 1'
#
loop_
_entity.id
_entity.type
_entity.pdbx_description
1 polymer ?
#
loop_
_entity_poly.entity_id
_entity_poly.type
_entity_poly.pdbx_seq_one_letter_code
_entity_poly.pdbx_strand_id
1 'polypeptide(L)'
;MYCCLVYLFVDIVLAVSNAVVRAVIGIELESPSDEPYFSTSLQDFWGRRWNLTTTNTLRHTVYKPVRSFLGVALGIDWAPLPAVLAAFIVSGLMHELLFFYITRVSPTWEITWFFVLHGVCVVVELGVKKVFAGRWRLHWAVSAPLTVGFVVITSAWLFFPPLVRNGAVAGAIEECQALVEFVKGKLSFTL
;
A
#
# COMPACT_ATOMS: atom_id res chain seq x y z
N MET A 1 -4.43 9.99 12.90
CA MET A 1 -5.84 9.96 12.46
C MET A 1 -5.96 9.57 10.99
N TYR A 2 -5.38 10.32 10.04
CA TYR A 2 -5.47 10.01 8.60
C TYR A 2 -4.96 8.61 8.19
N CYS A 3 -3.84 8.12 8.76
CA CYS A 3 -3.37 6.75 8.49
C CYS A 3 -4.40 5.68 8.89
N CYS A 4 -5.06 5.85 10.04
CA CYS A 4 -6.09 4.91 10.49
C CYS A 4 -7.32 4.99 9.59
N LEU A 5 -7.72 6.19 9.17
CA LEU A 5 -8.84 6.37 8.25
C LEU A 5 -8.59 5.68 6.91
N VAL A 6 -7.40 5.86 6.32
CA VAL A 6 -7.06 5.18 5.06
C VAL A 6 -6.97 3.67 5.23
N TYR A 7 -6.36 3.19 6.32
CA TYR A 7 -6.32 1.76 6.63
C TYR A 7 -7.73 1.17 6.70
N LEU A 8 -8.61 1.74 7.53
CA LEU A 8 -9.98 1.26 7.68
C LEU A 8 -10.77 1.37 6.38
N PHE A 9 -10.60 2.46 5.63
CA PHE A 9 -11.28 2.64 4.35
C PHE A 9 -10.90 1.56 3.34
N VAL A 10 -9.59 1.33 3.15
CA VAL A 10 -9.09 0.29 2.23
C VAL A 10 -9.54 -1.09 2.67
N ASP A 11 -9.45 -1.38 3.97
CA ASP A 11 -9.81 -2.67 4.54
C ASP A 11 -11.30 -2.97 4.37
N ILE A 12 -12.18 -2.01 4.67
CA ILE A 12 -13.64 -2.15 4.51
C ILE A 12 -14.01 -2.31 3.03
N VAL A 13 -13.48 -1.46 2.13
CA VAL A 13 -13.81 -1.52 0.70
C VAL A 13 -13.42 -2.87 0.10
N LEU A 14 -12.24 -3.37 0.43
CA LEU A 14 -11.77 -4.67 -0.04
C LEU A 14 -12.53 -5.83 0.61
N ALA A 15 -12.85 -5.75 1.91
CA ALA A 15 -13.65 -6.76 2.59
C ALA A 15 -15.06 -6.88 2.00
N VAL A 16 -15.72 -5.75 1.71
CA VAL A 16 -17.04 -5.74 1.04
C VAL A 16 -16.93 -6.32 -0.37
N SER A 17 -15.90 -5.94 -1.13
CA SER A 17 -15.66 -6.47 -2.48
C SER A 17 -15.47 -7.99 -2.45
N ASN A 18 -14.67 -8.49 -1.51
CA ASN A 18 -14.44 -9.92 -1.30
C ASN A 18 -15.74 -10.66 -0.92
N ALA A 19 -16.57 -10.08 -0.05
CA ALA A 19 -17.86 -10.65 0.33
C ALA A 19 -18.82 -10.77 -0.86
N VAL A 20 -18.87 -9.74 -1.73
CA VAL A 20 -19.68 -9.76 -2.96
C VAL A 20 -19.18 -10.84 -3.92
N VAL A 21 -17.87 -10.91 -4.16
CA VAL A 21 -17.27 -11.94 -5.04
C VAL A 21 -17.58 -13.34 -4.50
N ARG A 22 -17.45 -13.54 -3.18
CA ARG A 22 -17.80 -14.82 -2.54
C ARG A 22 -19.28 -15.16 -2.71
N ALA A 23 -20.18 -14.18 -2.57
CA ALA A 23 -21.61 -14.42 -2.74
C ALA A 23 -22.00 -14.76 -4.18
N VAL A 24 -21.34 -14.17 -5.18
CA VAL A 24 -21.67 -14.36 -6.61
C VAL A 24 -20.96 -15.58 -7.21
N ILE A 25 -19.68 -15.78 -6.89
CA ILE A 25 -18.80 -16.75 -7.56
C ILE A 25 -18.47 -17.94 -6.62
N GLY A 26 -18.70 -17.81 -5.32
CA GLY A 26 -18.38 -18.86 -4.33
C GLY A 26 -16.90 -18.95 -3.96
N ILE A 27 -16.06 -18.04 -4.48
CA ILE A 27 -14.61 -18.04 -4.24
C ILE A 27 -14.27 -17.07 -3.11
N GLU A 28 -13.47 -17.54 -2.16
CA GLU A 28 -12.92 -16.71 -1.09
C GLU A 28 -11.60 -16.07 -1.57
N LEU A 29 -11.57 -14.74 -1.56
CA LEU A 29 -10.39 -13.95 -1.92
C LEU A 29 -9.51 -13.70 -0.69
N GLU A 30 -8.21 -13.50 -0.92
CA GLU A 30 -7.21 -13.26 0.13
C GLU A 30 -7.56 -12.03 0.99
N SER A 31 -7.22 -12.08 2.28
CA SER A 31 -7.40 -10.95 3.19
C SER A 31 -6.65 -9.72 2.68
N PRO A 32 -7.26 -8.52 2.67
CA PRO A 32 -6.63 -7.32 2.16
C PRO A 32 -5.37 -6.92 2.93
N SER A 33 -5.34 -7.07 4.25
CA SER A 33 -4.17 -6.79 5.09
C SER A 33 -4.00 -7.84 6.20
N ASP A 34 -2.78 -7.92 6.76
CA ASP A 34 -2.42 -8.78 7.90
C ASP A 34 -1.72 -7.94 8.98
N GLU A 35 -2.53 -7.25 9.79
CA GLU A 35 -2.10 -6.48 10.97
C GLU A 35 -0.84 -5.63 10.74
N PRO A 36 -0.88 -4.63 9.83
CA PRO A 36 0.30 -3.89 9.39
C PRO A 36 1.00 -3.10 10.50
N TYR A 37 0.32 -2.84 11.62
CA TYR A 37 0.88 -2.19 12.80
C TYR A 37 1.85 -3.08 13.61
N PHE A 38 1.90 -4.40 13.35
CA PHE A 38 2.91 -5.30 13.92
C PHE A 38 4.15 -5.49 13.02
N SER A 39 4.28 -4.70 11.96
CA SER A 39 5.42 -4.79 11.04
C SER A 39 6.73 -4.45 11.73
N THR A 40 7.68 -5.38 11.74
CA THR A 40 9.01 -5.19 12.34
C THR A 40 10.05 -4.64 11.36
N SER A 41 9.68 -4.50 10.08
CA SER A 41 10.53 -3.93 9.04
C SER A 41 9.72 -3.43 7.86
N LEU A 42 10.31 -2.58 7.01
CA LEU A 42 9.62 -2.06 5.83
C LEU A 42 9.37 -3.17 4.81
N GLN A 43 10.28 -4.13 4.71
CA GLN A 43 10.06 -5.34 3.94
C GLN A 43 8.83 -6.14 4.44
N ASP A 44 8.65 -6.27 5.76
CA ASP A 44 7.52 -6.98 6.35
C ASP A 44 6.20 -6.22 6.11
N PHE A 45 6.21 -4.91 6.31
CA PHE A 45 5.07 -4.03 6.05
C PHE A 45 4.59 -4.15 4.60
N TRP A 46 5.45 -3.84 3.63
CA TRP A 46 5.08 -3.79 2.22
C TRP A 46 4.99 -5.16 1.55
N GLY A 47 5.67 -6.18 2.09
CA GLY A 47 5.76 -7.48 1.44
C GLY A 47 4.76 -8.52 1.92
N ARG A 48 4.23 -8.36 3.14
CA ARG A 48 3.47 -9.40 3.85
C ARG A 48 2.26 -8.94 4.64
N ARG A 49 2.11 -7.63 4.88
CA ARG A 49 1.07 -7.15 5.80
C ARG A 49 0.16 -6.08 5.22
N TRP A 50 0.68 -5.23 4.34
CA TRP A 50 -0.08 -4.14 3.74
C TRP A 50 -0.57 -4.52 2.33
N ASN A 51 -1.89 -4.44 2.12
CA ASN A 51 -2.54 -4.54 0.81
C ASN A 51 -2.03 -5.73 -0.03
N LEU A 52 -2.27 -6.95 0.45
CA LEU A 52 -1.76 -8.19 -0.12
C LEU A 52 -2.20 -8.40 -1.55
N THR A 53 -3.42 -8.03 -1.89
CA THR A 53 -3.94 -8.07 -3.26
C THR A 53 -3.07 -7.24 -4.22
N THR A 54 -2.74 -5.99 -3.83
CA THR A 54 -1.88 -5.12 -4.65
C THR A 54 -0.45 -5.64 -4.69
N THR A 55 0.07 -6.08 -3.55
CA THR A 55 1.41 -6.65 -3.42
C THR A 55 1.58 -7.89 -4.30
N ASN A 56 0.61 -8.81 -4.31
CA ASN A 56 0.62 -10.01 -5.13
C ASN A 56 0.44 -9.69 -6.61
N THR A 57 -0.40 -8.69 -6.95
CA THR A 57 -0.53 -8.19 -8.33
C THR A 57 0.82 -7.70 -8.84
N LEU A 58 1.45 -6.75 -8.15
CA LEU A 58 2.78 -6.22 -8.52
C LEU A 58 3.86 -7.30 -8.52
N ARG A 59 3.76 -8.28 -7.61
CA ARG A 59 4.70 -9.42 -7.56
C ARG A 59 4.68 -10.21 -8.86
N HIS A 60 3.51 -10.44 -9.43
CA HIS A 60 3.33 -11.23 -10.64
C HIS A 60 3.51 -10.41 -11.92
N THR A 61 3.07 -9.15 -11.94
CA THR A 61 3.08 -8.31 -13.14
C THR A 61 4.39 -7.53 -13.35
N VAL A 62 5.11 -7.21 -12.27
CA VAL A 62 6.33 -6.38 -12.34
C VAL A 62 7.53 -7.12 -11.78
N TYR A 63 7.47 -7.52 -10.51
CA TYR A 63 8.66 -8.05 -9.82
C TYR A 63 9.21 -9.33 -10.45
N LYS A 64 8.38 -10.35 -10.70
CA LYS A 64 8.82 -11.62 -11.30
C LYS A 64 9.41 -11.43 -12.70
N PRO A 65 8.74 -10.72 -13.63
CA PRO A 65 9.30 -10.44 -14.95
C PRO A 65 10.63 -9.67 -14.89
N VAL A 66 10.70 -8.58 -14.11
CA VAL A 66 11.91 -7.76 -14.00
C VAL A 66 13.05 -8.55 -13.37
N ARG A 67 12.78 -9.32 -12.31
CA ARG A 67 13.78 -10.18 -11.67
C ARG A 67 14.29 -11.25 -12.64
N SER A 68 13.42 -11.88 -13.43
CA SER A 68 13.82 -12.90 -14.39
C SER A 68 14.72 -12.30 -15.48
N PHE A 69 14.33 -11.15 -16.02
CA PHE A 69 15.09 -10.43 -17.03
C PHE A 69 16.47 -10.02 -16.51
N LEU A 70 16.52 -9.41 -15.32
CA LEU A 70 17.77 -8.96 -14.70
C LEU A 70 18.60 -10.10 -14.12
N GLY A 71 18.00 -11.26 -13.84
CA GLY A 71 18.70 -12.45 -13.38
C GLY A 71 19.76 -12.95 -14.37
N VAL A 72 19.53 -12.73 -15.67
CA VAL A 72 20.48 -13.05 -16.74
C VAL A 72 21.71 -12.14 -16.69
N ALA A 73 21.55 -10.86 -16.33
CA ALA A 73 22.61 -9.86 -16.38
C ALA A 73 23.33 -9.63 -15.04
N LEU A 74 22.58 -9.57 -13.93
CA LEU A 74 23.06 -9.18 -12.59
C LEU A 74 23.23 -10.39 -11.65
N GLY A 75 22.89 -11.59 -12.11
CA GLY A 75 22.88 -12.81 -11.30
C GLY A 75 21.66 -12.91 -10.38
N ILE A 76 21.35 -14.15 -9.99
CA ILE A 76 20.13 -14.48 -9.22
C ILE A 76 20.07 -13.79 -7.85
N ASP A 77 21.24 -13.43 -7.34
CA ASP A 77 21.44 -12.87 -6.01
C ASP A 77 21.15 -11.38 -5.91
N TRP A 78 21.45 -10.61 -6.96
CA TRP A 78 21.31 -9.15 -6.95
C TRP A 78 20.09 -8.67 -7.74
N ALA A 79 19.59 -9.49 -8.69
CA ALA A 79 18.37 -9.21 -9.44
C ALA A 79 17.11 -8.86 -8.59
N PRO A 80 16.93 -9.37 -7.36
CA PRO A 80 15.78 -8.97 -6.52
C PRO A 80 15.76 -7.48 -6.16
N LEU A 81 16.91 -6.83 -5.98
CA LEU A 81 16.97 -5.42 -5.55
C LEU A 81 16.35 -4.45 -6.58
N PRO A 82 16.83 -4.41 -7.84
CA PRO A 82 16.21 -3.56 -8.87
C PRO A 82 14.78 -3.98 -9.20
N ALA A 83 14.43 -5.26 -9.04
CA ALA A 83 13.05 -5.72 -9.23
C ALA A 83 12.08 -5.17 -8.16
N VAL A 84 12.52 -5.08 -6.89
CA VAL A 84 11.75 -4.41 -5.84
C VAL A 84 11.58 -2.93 -6.17
N LEU A 85 12.67 -2.24 -6.53
CA LEU A 85 12.60 -0.82 -6.87
C LEU A 85 11.63 -0.55 -8.04
N ALA A 86 11.68 -1.39 -9.08
CA ALA A 86 10.76 -1.30 -10.22
C ALA A 86 9.29 -1.48 -9.79
N ALA A 87 9.00 -2.44 -8.91
CA ALA A 87 7.64 -2.63 -8.40
C ALA A 87 7.13 -1.40 -7.62
N PHE A 88 7.99 -0.77 -6.82
CA PHE A 88 7.65 0.47 -6.11
C PHE A 88 7.43 1.65 -7.07
N ILE A 89 8.26 1.81 -8.11
CA ILE A 89 8.08 2.85 -9.12
C ILE A 89 6.73 2.67 -9.83
N VAL A 90 6.43 1.46 -10.31
CA VAL A 90 5.14 1.18 -10.97
C VAL A 90 3.97 1.41 -10.03
N SER A 91 4.09 1.01 -8.76
CA SER A 91 3.08 1.32 -7.74
C SER A 91 2.88 2.82 -7.57
N GLY A 92 3.97 3.59 -7.48
CA GLY A 92 3.94 5.04 -7.34
C GLY A 92 3.21 5.72 -8.51
N LEU A 93 3.53 5.32 -9.74
CA LEU A 93 2.87 5.83 -10.94
C LEU A 93 1.37 5.51 -10.97
N MET A 94 0.99 4.30 -10.57
CA MET A 94 -0.42 3.90 -10.48
C MET A 94 -1.17 4.72 -9.43
N HIS A 95 -0.53 5.02 -8.29
CA HIS A 95 -1.14 5.85 -7.25
C HIS A 95 -1.21 7.33 -7.66
N GLU A 96 -0.21 7.83 -8.38
CA GLU A 96 -0.24 9.17 -8.97
C GLU A 96 -1.41 9.32 -9.93
N LEU A 97 -1.62 8.31 -10.80
CA LEU A 97 -2.75 8.27 -11.72
C LEU A 97 -4.10 8.19 -10.98
N LEU A 98 -4.19 7.36 -9.95
CA LEU A 98 -5.38 7.26 -9.10
C LEU A 98 -5.71 8.62 -8.46
N PHE A 99 -4.70 9.31 -7.93
CA PHE A 99 -4.87 10.62 -7.30
C PHE A 99 -5.26 11.69 -8.31
N PHE A 100 -4.70 11.64 -9.51
CA PHE A 100 -5.12 12.50 -10.62
C PHE A 100 -6.61 12.32 -10.95
N TYR A 101 -7.11 11.08 -10.95
CA TYR A 101 -8.55 10.83 -11.17
C TYR A 101 -9.43 11.31 -10.02
N ILE A 102 -9.00 11.10 -8.78
CA ILE A 102 -9.77 11.50 -7.58
C ILE A 102 -9.81 13.02 -7.45
N THR A 103 -8.65 13.68 -7.53
CA THR A 103 -8.50 15.11 -7.24
C THR A 103 -8.74 15.97 -8.48
N ARG A 104 -8.67 15.40 -9.70
CA ARG A 104 -8.80 16.09 -10.99
C ARG A 104 -7.82 17.26 -11.18
N VAL A 105 -6.73 17.29 -10.42
CA VAL A 105 -5.64 18.26 -10.55
C VAL A 105 -4.39 17.58 -11.10
N SER A 106 -3.53 18.35 -11.77
CA SER A 106 -2.27 17.86 -12.33
C SER A 106 -1.40 17.15 -11.28
N PRO A 107 -0.73 16.03 -11.65
CA PRO A 107 0.09 15.24 -10.74
C PRO A 107 1.28 16.05 -10.23
N THR A 108 1.48 16.05 -8.92
CA THR A 108 2.59 16.75 -8.26
C THR A 108 3.81 15.85 -8.05
N TRP A 109 3.69 14.56 -8.35
CA TRP A 109 4.72 13.53 -8.16
C TRP A 109 5.08 13.23 -6.71
N GLU A 110 4.43 13.91 -5.75
CA GLU A 110 4.63 13.71 -4.31
C GLU A 110 4.33 12.24 -3.91
N ILE A 111 3.32 11.64 -4.54
CA ILE A 111 2.92 10.24 -4.29
C ILE A 111 3.94 9.29 -4.91
N THR A 112 4.35 9.54 -6.15
CA THR A 112 5.41 8.74 -6.78
C THR A 112 6.69 8.75 -5.94
N TRP A 113 7.10 9.92 -5.42
CA TRP A 113 8.26 10.04 -4.54
C TRP A 113 8.12 9.31 -3.21
N PHE A 114 6.92 9.28 -2.63
CA PHE A 114 6.65 8.45 -1.45
C PHE A 114 6.99 6.98 -1.73
N PHE A 115 6.48 6.40 -2.81
CA PHE A 115 6.76 5.00 -3.14
C PHE A 115 8.24 4.77 -3.52
N VAL A 116 8.87 5.70 -4.24
CA VAL A 116 10.30 5.59 -4.56
C VAL A 116 11.15 5.60 -3.30
N LEU A 117 10.88 6.51 -2.35
CA LEU A 117 11.58 6.58 -1.07
C LEU A 117 11.45 5.25 -0.30
N HIS A 118 10.23 4.74 -0.17
CA HIS A 118 10.00 3.44 0.47
C HIS A 118 10.68 2.29 -0.25
N GLY A 119 10.65 2.27 -1.59
CA GLY A 119 11.33 1.26 -2.40
C GLY A 119 12.85 1.27 -2.20
N VAL A 120 13.46 2.45 -2.17
CA VAL A 120 14.89 2.61 -1.86
C VAL A 120 15.18 2.11 -0.44
N CYS A 121 14.38 2.49 0.56
CA CYS A 121 14.57 2.02 1.93
C CYS A 121 14.48 0.50 2.04
N VAL A 122 13.51 -0.14 1.37
CA VAL A 122 13.38 -1.61 1.34
C VAL A 122 14.58 -2.25 0.64
N VAL A 123 15.05 -1.68 -0.47
CA VAL A 123 16.25 -2.19 -1.17
C VAL A 123 17.50 -2.09 -0.30
N VAL A 124 17.69 -0.97 0.40
CA VAL A 124 18.78 -0.80 1.36
C VAL A 124 18.66 -1.82 2.49
N GLU A 125 17.46 -2.00 3.05
CA GLU A 125 17.21 -2.98 4.11
C GLU A 125 17.56 -4.40 3.66
N LEU A 126 17.16 -4.79 2.45
CA LEU A 126 17.49 -6.07 1.84
C LEU A 126 19.00 -6.23 1.62
N GLY A 127 19.67 -5.19 1.11
CA GLY A 127 21.11 -5.16 0.89
C GLY A 127 21.89 -5.34 2.20
N VAL A 128 21.52 -4.60 3.25
CA VAL A 128 22.12 -4.72 4.58
C VAL A 128 21.89 -6.11 5.16
N LYS A 129 20.66 -6.64 5.12
CA LYS A 129 20.37 -8.01 5.59
C LYS A 129 21.20 -9.05 4.86
N LYS A 130 21.43 -8.88 3.56
CA LYS A 130 22.24 -9.77 2.73
C LYS A 130 23.74 -9.69 3.08
N VAL A 131 24.30 -8.48 3.17
CA VAL A 131 25.73 -8.25 3.50
C VAL A 131 26.08 -8.75 4.90
N PHE A 132 25.20 -8.52 5.88
CA PHE A 132 25.44 -8.90 7.27
C PHE A 132 24.88 -10.30 7.63
N ALA A 133 24.53 -11.12 6.64
CA ALA A 133 24.00 -12.49 6.80
C ALA A 133 22.86 -12.61 7.83
N GLY A 134 22.04 -11.56 7.99
CA GLY A 134 20.96 -11.51 8.98
C GLY A 134 21.40 -11.56 10.45
N ARG A 135 22.69 -11.34 10.75
CA ARG A 135 23.24 -11.35 12.12
C ARG A 135 22.74 -10.18 12.98
N TRP A 136 22.41 -9.05 12.34
CA TRP A 136 21.82 -7.90 13.01
C TRP A 136 20.29 -8.02 13.00
N ARG A 137 19.71 -8.36 14.15
CA ARG A 137 18.26 -8.34 14.36
C ARG A 137 17.96 -7.39 15.52
N LEU A 138 17.34 -6.26 15.20
CA LEU A 138 16.77 -5.39 16.22
C LEU A 138 15.63 -6.12 16.93
N HIS A 139 15.51 -5.91 18.24
CA HIS A 139 14.41 -6.46 19.01
C HIS A 139 13.08 -5.92 18.46
N TRP A 140 12.06 -6.78 18.39
CA TRP A 140 10.77 -6.46 17.77
C TRP A 140 10.15 -5.19 18.36
N ALA A 141 10.26 -5.00 19.68
CA ALA A 141 9.73 -3.85 20.41
C ALA A 141 10.37 -2.51 20.02
N VAL A 142 11.54 -2.50 19.38
CA VAL A 142 12.19 -1.29 18.85
C VAL A 142 11.93 -1.18 17.35
N SER A 143 12.08 -2.28 16.63
CA SER A 143 11.93 -2.30 15.16
C SER A 143 10.50 -2.01 14.69
N ALA A 144 9.49 -2.45 15.44
CA ALA A 144 8.09 -2.23 15.11
C ALA A 144 7.67 -0.75 15.21
N PRO A 145 7.85 -0.05 16.35
CA PRO A 145 7.52 1.37 16.41
C PRO A 145 8.39 2.21 15.47
N LEU A 146 9.63 1.82 15.21
CA LEU A 146 10.47 2.50 14.22
C LEU A 146 9.90 2.38 12.80
N THR A 147 9.49 1.16 12.41
CA THR A 147 8.90 0.90 11.09
C THR A 147 7.58 1.62 10.92
N VAL A 148 6.66 1.44 11.88
CA VAL A 148 5.34 2.08 11.84
C VAL A 148 5.47 3.60 11.92
N GLY A 149 6.34 4.11 12.79
CA GLY A 149 6.63 5.54 12.90
C GLY A 149 7.17 6.11 11.59
N PHE A 150 8.12 5.43 10.95
CA PHE A 150 8.65 5.83 9.64
C PHE A 150 7.54 5.91 8.59
N VAL A 151 6.69 4.88 8.49
CA VAL A 151 5.55 4.86 7.56
C VAL A 151 4.57 5.99 7.85
N VAL A 152 4.22 6.22 9.12
CA VAL A 152 3.28 7.28 9.51
C VAL A 152 3.83 8.66 9.17
N ILE A 153 5.10 8.93 9.48
CA ILE A 153 5.74 10.23 9.24
C ILE A 153 5.85 10.50 7.74
N THR A 154 6.34 9.54 6.97
CA THR A 154 6.46 9.67 5.51
C THR A 154 5.10 9.80 4.83
N SER A 155 4.07 9.12 5.33
CA SER A 155 2.69 9.27 4.84
C SER A 155 2.13 10.68 5.14
N ALA A 156 2.37 11.19 6.35
CA ALA A 156 2.01 12.57 6.72
C ALA A 156 2.70 13.62 5.84
N TRP A 157 3.93 13.33 5.40
CA TRP A 157 4.73 14.27 4.65
C TRP A 157 4.47 14.25 3.14
N LEU A 158 4.35 13.08 2.51
CA LEU A 158 4.28 12.98 1.05
C LEU A 158 2.93 12.46 0.55
N PHE A 159 2.25 11.61 1.33
CA PHE A 159 1.04 10.92 0.87
C PHE A 159 -0.24 11.73 1.11
N PHE A 160 -0.40 12.31 2.30
CA PHE A 160 -1.62 13.05 2.68
C PHE A 160 -1.73 14.48 2.14
N PRO A 161 -0.66 15.28 2.01
CA PRO A 161 -0.81 16.68 1.59
C PRO A 161 -1.54 16.87 0.25
N PRO A 162 -1.31 16.03 -0.80
CA PRO A 162 -2.08 16.12 -2.04
C PRO A 162 -3.59 15.90 -1.84
N LEU A 163 -4.01 14.99 -0.97
CA LEU A 163 -5.43 14.71 -0.72
C LEU A 163 -6.10 15.83 0.10
N VAL A 164 -5.40 16.35 1.09
CA VAL A 164 -5.93 17.38 1.98
C VAL A 164 -5.99 18.73 1.26
N ARG A 165 -4.93 19.11 0.53
CA ARG A 165 -4.85 20.39 -0.20
C ARG A 165 -5.93 20.52 -1.26
N ASN A 166 -6.29 19.42 -1.91
CA ASN A 166 -7.25 19.42 -3.02
C ASN A 166 -8.68 19.06 -2.60
N GLY A 167 -8.97 19.03 -1.29
CA GLY A 167 -10.33 18.79 -0.78
C GLY A 167 -10.90 17.40 -1.02
N ALA A 168 -10.11 16.45 -1.57
CA ALA A 168 -10.57 15.09 -1.86
C ALA A 168 -11.03 14.34 -0.60
N VAL A 169 -10.41 14.62 0.55
CA VAL A 169 -10.84 14.06 1.83
C VAL A 169 -12.24 14.56 2.22
N ALA A 170 -12.53 15.84 2.00
CA ALA A 170 -13.84 16.41 2.31
C ALA A 170 -14.91 15.87 1.36
N GLY A 171 -14.61 15.79 0.06
CA GLY A 171 -15.51 15.20 -0.94
C GLY A 171 -15.83 13.72 -0.64
N ALA A 172 -14.83 12.92 -0.28
CA ALA A 172 -15.07 11.51 0.09
C ALA A 172 -15.95 11.37 1.35
N ILE A 173 -15.82 12.28 2.32
CA ILE A 173 -16.67 12.29 3.52
C ILE A 173 -18.11 12.65 3.15
N GLU A 174 -18.32 13.65 2.30
CA GLU A 174 -19.65 14.04 1.81
C GLU A 174 -20.32 12.90 1.04
N GLU A 175 -19.59 12.21 0.16
CA GLU A 175 -20.10 11.05 -0.57
C GLU A 175 -20.48 9.89 0.37
N CYS A 176 -19.64 9.61 1.38
CA CYS A 176 -19.95 8.60 2.39
C CYS A 176 -21.21 8.97 3.20
N GLN A 177 -21.36 10.24 3.58
CA GLN A 177 -22.54 10.72 4.28
C GLN A 177 -23.80 10.56 3.41
N ALA A 178 -23.72 10.95 2.14
CA ALA A 178 -24.83 10.80 1.18
C ALA A 178 -25.24 9.33 1.01
N LEU A 179 -24.28 8.39 0.91
CA LEU A 179 -24.57 6.95 0.85
C LEU A 179 -25.25 6.44 2.12
N VAL A 180 -24.78 6.86 3.29
CA VAL A 180 -25.39 6.48 4.57
C VAL A 180 -26.82 7.00 4.68
N GLU A 181 -27.06 8.24 4.28
CA GLU A 181 -28.40 8.83 4.24
C GLU A 181 -29.32 8.11 3.25
N PHE A 182 -28.83 7.79 2.05
CA PHE A 182 -29.59 7.04 1.06
C PHE A 182 -30.00 5.64 1.57
N VAL A 183 -29.06 4.92 2.20
CA VAL A 183 -29.32 3.59 2.78
C VAL A 183 -30.31 3.69 3.93
N LYS A 184 -30.17 4.68 4.83
CA LYS A 184 -31.13 4.94 5.91
C LYS A 184 -32.52 5.25 5.36
N GLY A 185 -32.62 6.08 4.32
CA GLY A 185 -33.89 6.42 3.67
C GLY A 185 -34.59 5.19 3.07
N LYS A 186 -33.84 4.31 2.41
CA LYS A 186 -34.35 3.04 1.86
C LYS A 186 -34.81 2.07 2.96
N LEU A 187 -34.04 1.96 4.06
CA LEU A 187 -34.39 1.10 5.20
C LEU A 187 -35.64 1.60 5.93
N SER A 188 -35.77 2.92 6.11
CA SER A 188 -36.93 3.53 6.77
C SER A 188 -38.22 3.46 5.95
N PHE A 189 -38.14 3.19 4.64
CA PHE A 189 -39.30 2.98 3.75
C PHE A 189 -39.72 1.50 3.66
N THR A 190 -38.92 0.58 4.21
CA THR A 190 -39.14 -0.87 4.14
C THR A 190 -39.65 -1.45 5.47
N LEU A 191 -39.71 -0.62 6.53
CA LEU A 191 -40.36 -0.89 7.82
C LEU A 191 -41.70 -0.15 7.88
#